data_AF-A0A1A8A979-F1
#
_entry.id   AF-A0A1A8A979-F1
#
_cell.length_a   1.000
_cell.length_b   1.000
_cell.length_c   1.000
_cell.angle_alpha   90.00
_cell.angle_beta   90.00
_cell.angle_gamma   90.00
#
_symmetry.space_group_name_H-M   'P 1'
#
loop_
_entity.id
_entity.type
_entity.pdbx_description
1 polymer ?
#
loop_
_entity_poly.entity_id
_entity_poly.type
_entity_poly.pdbx_seq_one_letter_code
_entity_poly.pdbx_strand_id
1 'polypeptide(L)'
;MEPKRLNEKFFIILRGKSKKGFSRGCIGRVETESANGELMGILYGCATNAGTPKNGGLVRKEDTYPLTRHQAQLLLFVASVSRRLELLCNPQLFSAICELSPNDLVVIRYKKGHLPGMVKNLMKIGRKESKEDLHMLGFEVEFVDSDKN
;
A
#
# COMPACT_ATOMS: atom_id res chain seq x y z
N MET A 1 -19.11 1.42 15.81
CA MET A 1 -18.42 2.53 15.13
C MET A 1 -17.09 2.75 15.83
N GLU A 2 -15.94 2.52 15.16
CA GLU A 2 -14.62 2.81 15.76
C GLU A 2 -14.36 4.34 15.76
N PRO A 3 -13.65 4.88 16.77
CA PRO A 3 -13.29 6.29 16.77
C PRO A 3 -12.32 6.55 15.61
N LYS A 4 -12.72 7.45 14.70
CA LYS A 4 -11.82 7.98 13.67
C LYS A 4 -10.65 8.68 14.37
N ARG A 5 -9.45 8.09 14.35
CA ARG A 5 -8.21 8.85 14.58
C ARG A 5 -8.12 9.84 13.42
N LEU A 6 -8.62 11.05 13.62
CA LEU A 6 -8.92 12.06 12.59
C LEU A 6 -7.70 12.56 11.80
N ASN A 7 -6.50 12.01 12.00
CA ASN A 7 -5.27 12.51 11.38
C ASN A 7 -4.15 11.46 11.21
N GLU A 8 -4.48 10.20 10.92
CA GLU A 8 -3.42 9.22 10.61
C GLU A 8 -2.77 9.53 9.25
N LYS A 9 -1.50 9.93 9.28
CA LYS A 9 -0.68 10.16 8.09
C LYS A 9 0.17 8.90 7.82
N PHE A 10 0.20 8.47 6.56
CA PHE A 10 1.03 7.35 6.12
C PHE A 10 2.12 7.83 5.17
N PHE A 11 3.16 7.03 5.02
CA PHE A 11 4.26 7.32 4.11
C PHE A 11 4.90 6.05 3.57
N ILE A 12 5.65 6.19 2.48
CA ILE A 12 6.55 5.16 1.96
C ILE A 12 7.95 5.73 1.81
N ILE A 13 8.95 4.93 2.14
CA ILE A 13 10.36 5.35 2.06
C ILE A 13 10.85 5.23 0.61
N LEU A 14 11.24 6.36 0.03
CA LEU A 14 11.82 6.42 -1.32
C LEU A 14 13.33 6.12 -1.29
N ARG A 15 14.02 6.61 -0.25
CA ARG A 15 15.46 6.48 -0.06
C ARG A 15 15.72 5.97 1.37
N GLY A 16 16.35 4.80 1.50
CA GLY A 16 16.55 4.14 2.80
C GLY A 16 17.97 3.61 2.96
N LYS A 17 18.49 3.63 4.20
CA LYS A 17 19.80 3.06 4.53
C LYS A 17 19.64 1.60 4.96
N SER A 18 20.40 0.69 4.34
CA SER A 18 20.27 -0.76 4.47
C SER A 18 20.59 -1.37 5.84
N LYS A 19 21.21 -0.63 6.79
CA LYS A 19 21.95 -1.29 7.89
C LYS A 19 21.36 -1.30 9.30
N LYS A 20 20.23 -0.63 9.59
CA LYS A 20 19.47 -0.74 10.88
C LYS A 20 18.30 0.25 10.93
N GLY A 21 17.49 0.31 9.88
CA GLY A 21 16.42 1.29 9.81
C GLY A 21 15.50 1.13 8.61
N PHE A 22 14.77 2.20 8.34
CA PHE A 22 13.85 2.36 7.23
C PHE A 22 14.43 1.93 5.88
N SER A 23 14.03 0.74 5.43
CA SER A 23 14.42 0.23 4.12
C SER A 23 13.53 0.81 3.02
N ARG A 24 14.12 1.04 1.85
CA ARG A 24 13.42 1.56 0.67
C ARG A 24 12.17 0.71 0.35
N GLY A 25 11.05 1.37 0.09
CA GLY A 25 9.75 0.77 -0.19
C GLY A 25 8.94 0.32 1.04
N CYS A 26 9.48 0.41 2.26
CA CYS A 26 8.69 0.20 3.46
C CYS A 26 7.62 1.28 3.62
N ILE A 27 6.45 0.86 4.09
CA ILE A 27 5.30 1.73 4.35
C ILE A 27 5.22 1.94 5.86
N GLY A 28 4.95 3.16 6.29
CA GLY A 28 4.85 3.50 7.70
C GLY A 28 3.69 4.44 8.01
N ARG A 29 3.40 4.56 9.31
CA ARG A 29 2.48 5.56 9.88
C ARG A 29 3.29 6.58 10.66
N VAL A 30 3.01 7.86 10.45
CA VAL A 30 3.62 8.95 11.22
C VAL A 30 3.01 8.94 12.62
N GLU A 31 3.87 8.95 13.63
CA GLU A 31 3.47 9.15 15.02
C GLU A 31 3.71 10.59 15.45
N THR A 32 4.88 11.15 15.13
CA THR A 32 5.22 12.55 15.39
C THR A 32 6.04 13.13 14.24
N GLU A 33 5.91 14.44 14.04
CA GLU A 33 6.65 15.22 13.04
C GLU A 33 7.46 16.27 13.80
N SER A 34 8.78 16.23 13.65
CA SER A 34 9.70 17.22 14.21
C SER A 34 9.72 18.46 13.34
N ALA A 35 9.88 19.63 13.95
CA ALA A 35 10.05 20.91 13.26
C ALA A 35 11.24 20.93 12.29
N ASN A 36 12.22 20.03 12.50
CA ASN A 36 13.42 19.89 11.66
C ASN A 36 13.18 19.06 10.39
N GLY A 37 11.94 18.70 10.06
CA GLY A 37 11.62 17.91 8.87
C GLY A 37 11.90 16.42 9.02
N GLU A 38 11.99 15.93 10.26
CA GLU A 38 12.10 14.50 10.58
C GLU A 38 10.74 13.94 10.99
N LEU A 39 10.42 12.75 10.50
CA LEU A 39 9.22 12.00 10.85
C LEU A 39 9.64 10.84 11.76
N MET A 40 9.00 10.75 12.92
CA MET A 40 9.01 9.54 13.72
C MET A 40 7.81 8.69 13.28
N GLY A 41 8.06 7.45 12.92
CA GLY A 41 6.99 6.56 12.48
C GLY A 41 7.26 5.11 12.74
N ILE A 42 6.18 4.33 12.75
CA ILE A 42 6.19 2.87 12.83
C ILE A 42 6.10 2.27 11.43
N LEU A 43 6.80 1.17 11.21
CA LEU A 43 6.77 0.47 9.92
C LEU A 43 5.78 -0.67 9.91
N TYR A 44 5.09 -0.81 8.78
CA TYR A 44 4.38 -2.01 8.40
C TYR A 44 5.32 -2.87 7.55
N GLY A 45 5.50 -4.13 7.96
CA GLY A 45 6.49 -5.04 7.38
C GLY A 45 6.14 -5.49 5.94
N CYS A 46 7.13 -6.06 5.25
CA CYS A 46 6.97 -6.69 3.94
C CYS A 46 7.07 -8.22 4.08
N ALA A 47 6.02 -8.91 4.55
CA ALA A 47 5.98 -10.38 4.66
C ALA A 47 4.57 -10.85 5.10
N THR A 48 4.44 -12.12 5.49
CA THR A 48 3.22 -12.78 6.01
C THR A 48 2.45 -12.00 7.08
N ASN A 49 3.08 -11.06 7.79
CA ASN A 49 2.46 -10.17 8.79
C ASN A 49 2.54 -8.68 8.38
N ALA A 50 2.30 -8.36 7.11
CA ALA A 50 2.48 -7.01 6.55
C ALA A 50 1.60 -5.93 7.19
N GLY A 51 0.53 -6.29 7.88
CA GLY A 51 -0.37 -5.34 8.55
C GLY A 51 0.02 -4.94 9.97
N THR A 52 0.96 -5.65 10.60
CA THR A 52 1.33 -5.41 12.01
C THR A 52 2.50 -4.45 12.10
N PRO A 53 2.44 -3.42 12.97
CA PRO A 53 3.55 -2.50 13.16
C PRO A 53 4.76 -3.23 13.75
N LYS A 54 5.94 -2.95 13.19
CA LYS A 54 7.25 -3.43 13.65
C LYS A 54 8.02 -2.28 14.31
N ASN A 55 9.35 -2.32 14.21
CA ASN A 55 10.24 -1.27 14.67
C ASN A 55 9.92 0.06 13.98
N GLY A 56 9.87 1.12 14.79
CA GLY A 56 9.85 2.50 14.33
C GLY A 56 11.23 3.13 14.29
N GLY A 57 11.30 4.37 13.83
CA GLY A 57 12.53 5.15 13.78
C GLY A 57 12.30 6.59 13.31
N LEU A 58 13.41 7.30 13.08
CA LEU A 58 13.43 8.64 12.47
C LEU A 58 13.80 8.58 10.99
N VAL A 59 12.98 9.21 10.14
CA VAL A 59 13.21 9.35 8.70
C VAL A 59 13.05 10.80 8.29
N ARG A 60 13.88 11.27 7.36
CA ARG A 60 13.70 12.61 6.83
C ARG A 60 12.48 12.64 5.91
N LYS A 61 11.68 13.70 6.01
CA LYS A 61 10.50 13.89 5.16
C LYS A 61 10.85 13.85 3.67
N GLU A 62 12.00 14.41 3.29
CA GLU A 62 12.55 14.39 1.92
C GLU A 62 12.85 12.99 1.36
N ASP A 63 13.06 12.01 2.23
CA ASP A 63 13.32 10.62 1.86
C ASP A 63 12.03 9.79 1.77
N THR A 64 10.88 10.43 1.98
CA THR A 64 9.56 9.78 2.02
C THR A 64 8.59 10.37 1.00
N TYR A 65 7.57 9.60 0.65
CA TYR A 65 6.40 10.06 -0.07
C TYR A 65 5.15 9.90 0.79
N PRO A 66 4.32 10.94 0.94
CA PRO A 66 3.09 10.87 1.74
C PRO A 66 2.07 9.96 1.05
N LEU A 67 1.36 9.16 1.84
CA LEU A 67 0.31 8.27 1.38
C LEU A 67 -0.98 8.54 2.14
N THR A 68 -2.11 8.39 1.45
CA THR A 68 -3.41 8.20 2.13
C THR A 68 -3.45 6.81 2.76
N ARG A 69 -4.39 6.60 3.70
CA ARG A 69 -4.63 5.27 4.27
C ARG A 69 -4.91 4.25 3.16
N HIS A 70 -5.79 4.58 2.23
CA HIS A 70 -6.18 3.68 1.15
C HIS A 70 -4.99 3.26 0.27
N GLN A 71 -4.15 4.22 -0.12
CA GLN A 71 -2.91 3.97 -0.87
C GLN A 71 -1.95 3.06 -0.10
N ALA A 72 -1.74 3.33 1.20
CA ALA A 72 -0.88 2.50 2.04
C ALA A 72 -1.40 1.06 2.13
N GLN A 73 -2.70 0.87 2.31
CA GLN A 73 -3.33 -0.44 2.40
C GLN A 73 -3.23 -1.25 1.09
N LEU A 74 -3.41 -0.61 -0.07
CA LEU A 74 -3.24 -1.24 -1.38
C LEU A 74 -1.78 -1.63 -1.62
N LEU A 75 -0.84 -0.71 -1.36
CA LEU A 75 0.58 -0.96 -1.56
C LEU A 75 1.12 -2.03 -0.61
N LEU A 76 0.55 -2.19 0.60
CA LEU A 76 0.96 -3.24 1.53
C LEU A 76 0.74 -4.66 0.98
N PHE A 77 -0.28 -4.86 0.14
CA PHE A 77 -0.50 -6.15 -0.51
C PHE A 77 0.57 -6.46 -1.58
N VAL A 78 1.26 -5.45 -2.10
CA VAL A 78 2.31 -5.59 -3.11
C VAL A 78 3.62 -6.03 -2.45
N ALA A 79 3.86 -7.35 -2.44
CA ALA A 79 5.05 -7.94 -1.79
C ALA A 79 6.38 -7.34 -2.27
N SER A 80 6.55 -7.17 -3.58
CA SER A 80 7.78 -6.63 -4.17
C SER A 80 7.94 -5.13 -3.90
N VAL A 81 9.04 -4.76 -3.25
CA VAL A 81 9.46 -3.37 -3.04
C VAL A 81 9.60 -2.63 -4.37
N SER A 82 10.24 -3.25 -5.36
CA SER A 82 10.43 -2.62 -6.68
C SER A 82 9.09 -2.30 -7.34
N ARG A 83 8.12 -3.21 -7.29
CA ARG A 83 6.79 -2.97 -7.85
C ARG A 83 6.01 -1.87 -7.14
N ARG A 84 6.11 -1.77 -5.81
CA ARG A 84 5.49 -0.66 -5.07
C ARG A 84 5.99 0.70 -5.55
N LEU A 85 7.30 0.81 -5.73
CA LEU A 85 7.92 2.06 -6.17
C LEU A 85 7.64 2.34 -7.64
N GLU A 86 7.60 1.30 -8.48
CA GLU A 86 7.19 1.42 -9.89
C GLU A 86 5.77 1.98 -10.02
N LEU A 87 4.81 1.47 -9.23
CA LEU A 87 3.44 2.00 -9.19
C LEU A 87 3.42 3.48 -8.81
N LEU A 88 4.18 3.87 -7.78
CA LEU A 88 4.26 5.28 -7.35
C LEU A 88 4.90 6.19 -8.39
N CYS A 89 5.84 5.67 -9.20
CA CYS A 89 6.43 6.41 -10.30
C CYS A 89 5.47 6.58 -11.49
N ASN A 90 4.37 5.84 -11.55
CA ASN A 90 3.30 6.00 -12.54
C ASN A 90 2.02 6.55 -11.87
N PRO A 91 1.93 7.88 -11.66
CA PRO A 91 0.85 8.48 -10.88
C PRO A 91 -0.53 8.26 -11.51
N GLN A 92 -0.62 8.25 -12.84
CA GLN A 92 -1.89 8.02 -13.54
C GLN A 92 -2.42 6.61 -13.30
N LEU A 93 -1.57 5.59 -13.49
CA LEU A 93 -1.94 4.20 -13.24
C LEU A 93 -2.31 3.99 -11.77
N PHE A 94 -1.50 4.51 -10.84
CA PHE A 94 -1.77 4.30 -9.42
C PHE A 94 -3.02 5.05 -8.94
N SER A 95 -3.31 6.25 -9.46
CA SER A 95 -4.59 6.94 -9.19
C SER A 95 -5.76 6.12 -9.69
N ALA A 96 -5.70 5.62 -10.93
CA ALA A 96 -6.75 4.77 -11.49
C ALA A 96 -6.99 3.52 -10.63
N ILE A 97 -5.92 2.85 -10.16
CA ILE A 97 -6.03 1.71 -9.25
C ILE A 97 -6.70 2.10 -7.92
N CYS A 98 -6.39 3.27 -7.36
CA CYS A 98 -6.99 3.74 -6.11
C CYS A 98 -8.48 4.09 -6.24
N GLU A 99 -8.96 4.35 -7.46
CA GLU A 99 -10.33 4.74 -7.75
C GLU A 99 -11.19 3.58 -8.24
N LEU A 100 -10.59 2.38 -8.43
CA LEU A 100 -11.31 1.19 -8.88
C LEU A 100 -12.48 0.85 -7.94
N SER A 101 -13.60 0.56 -8.58
CA SER A 101 -14.88 0.26 -7.98
C SER A 101 -15.48 -1.02 -8.57
N PRO A 102 -16.47 -1.64 -7.89
CA PRO A 102 -17.16 -2.80 -8.44
C PRO A 102 -17.76 -2.50 -9.82
N ASN A 103 -17.57 -3.44 -10.75
CA ASN A 103 -17.91 -3.39 -12.17
C ASN A 103 -17.00 -2.52 -13.06
N ASP A 104 -15.87 -2.03 -12.54
CA ASP A 104 -14.84 -1.46 -13.42
C ASP A 104 -14.13 -2.55 -14.21
N LEU A 105 -13.87 -2.24 -15.48
CA LEU A 105 -13.10 -3.09 -16.38
C LEU A 105 -11.61 -2.79 -16.25
N VAL A 106 -10.83 -3.85 -16.08
CA VAL A 106 -9.38 -3.78 -15.95
C VAL A 106 -8.71 -4.76 -16.90
N VAL A 107 -7.50 -4.43 -17.34
CA VAL A 107 -6.65 -5.36 -18.10
C VAL A 107 -5.55 -5.84 -17.18
N ILE A 108 -5.52 -7.14 -16.90
CA ILE A 108 -4.59 -7.76 -15.96
C ILE A 108 -3.56 -8.57 -16.72
N ARG A 109 -2.28 -8.36 -16.38
CA ARG A 109 -1.21 -9.26 -16.81
C ARG A 109 -1.33 -10.59 -16.08
N TYR A 110 -1.79 -11.63 -16.78
CA TYR A 110 -1.96 -12.98 -16.25
C TYR A 110 -1.18 -13.98 -17.10
N LYS A 111 -0.30 -14.75 -16.46
CA LYS A 111 0.65 -15.67 -17.13
C LYS A 111 1.47 -14.93 -18.22
N LYS A 112 1.31 -15.32 -19.49
CA LYS A 112 2.05 -14.77 -20.65
C LYS A 112 1.27 -13.68 -21.40
N GLY A 113 0.07 -13.30 -20.96
CA GLY A 113 -0.81 -12.40 -21.69
C GLY A 113 -1.46 -11.33 -20.82
N HIS A 114 -2.34 -10.58 -21.47
CA HIS A 114 -3.22 -9.60 -20.84
C HIS A 114 -4.65 -10.12 -20.99
N LEU A 115 -5.38 -10.19 -19.88
CA LEU A 115 -6.77 -10.64 -19.88
C LEU A 115 -7.67 -9.52 -19.35
N PRO A 116 -8.82 -9.27 -19.99
CA PRO A 116 -9.83 -8.40 -19.42
C PRO A 116 -10.42 -9.05 -18.17
N GLY A 117 -10.66 -8.24 -17.16
CA GLY A 117 -11.31 -8.64 -15.92
C GLY A 117 -12.25 -7.56 -15.42
N MET A 118 -13.24 -7.98 -14.65
CA MET A 118 -14.21 -7.13 -14.00
C MET A 118 -13.94 -7.11 -12.50
N VAL A 119 -13.75 -5.93 -11.92
CA VAL A 119 -13.62 -5.80 -10.47
C VAL A 119 -14.94 -6.20 -9.82
N LYS A 120 -14.90 -7.14 -8.88
CA LYS A 120 -16.09 -7.57 -8.13
C LYS A 120 -16.16 -6.90 -6.78
N ASN A 121 -15.03 -6.84 -6.09
CA ASN A 121 -14.99 -6.31 -4.75
C ASN A 121 -13.60 -5.81 -4.35
N LEU A 122 -13.58 -4.90 -3.38
CA LEU A 122 -12.37 -4.50 -2.66
C LEU A 122 -12.28 -5.31 -1.37
N MET A 123 -11.37 -6.27 -1.35
CA MET A 123 -11.19 -7.23 -0.26
C MET A 123 -10.23 -6.69 0.80
N LYS A 124 -10.57 -6.90 2.06
CA LYS A 124 -9.65 -6.74 3.20
C LYS A 124 -8.90 -8.05 3.41
N ILE A 125 -7.57 -7.98 3.38
CA ILE A 125 -6.68 -9.13 3.46
C ILE A 125 -5.85 -9.03 4.74
N GLY A 126 -5.69 -10.16 5.44
CA GLY A 126 -4.98 -10.24 6.72
C GLY A 126 -5.92 -10.16 7.93
N ARG A 127 -5.41 -10.60 9.09
CA ARG A 127 -6.13 -10.56 10.37
C ARG A 127 -5.77 -9.28 11.13
N LYS A 128 -6.77 -8.66 11.76
CA LYS A 128 -6.58 -7.57 12.72
C LYS A 128 -6.51 -8.19 14.12
N GLU A 129 -5.31 -8.23 14.68
CA GLU A 129 -5.12 -8.67 16.07
C GLU A 129 -5.09 -7.46 17.02
N SER A 130 -4.63 -6.31 16.51
CA SER A 130 -4.52 -5.05 17.24
C SER A 130 -5.26 -3.89 16.57
N LYS A 131 -5.65 -2.89 17.37
CA LYS A 131 -6.17 -1.60 16.86
C LYS A 131 -5.14 -0.83 16.02
N GLU A 132 -3.87 -1.18 16.15
CA GLU A 132 -2.74 -0.54 15.47
C GLU A 132 -2.47 -1.12 14.08
N ASP A 133 -3.09 -2.27 13.77
CA ASP A 133 -2.88 -2.97 12.51
C ASP A 133 -3.53 -2.24 11.33
N LEU A 134 -2.81 -2.24 10.22
CA LEU A 134 -3.28 -1.74 8.95
C LEU A 134 -3.66 -2.92 8.04
N HIS A 135 -4.95 -3.07 7.73
CA HIS A 135 -5.41 -4.11 6.81
C HIS A 135 -4.82 -3.91 5.42
N MET A 136 -4.38 -4.99 4.80
CA MET A 136 -4.09 -4.97 3.37
C MET A 136 -5.39 -4.89 2.58
N LEU A 137 -5.34 -4.25 1.41
CA LEU A 137 -6.44 -4.23 0.46
C LEU A 137 -6.00 -4.87 -0.85
N GLY A 138 -6.90 -5.66 -1.45
CA GLY A 138 -6.72 -6.23 -2.78
C GLY A 138 -8.05 -6.29 -3.52
N PHE A 139 -7.99 -6.33 -4.84
CA PHE A 139 -9.19 -6.43 -5.67
C PHE A 139 -9.48 -7.89 -5.98
N GLU A 140 -10.72 -8.29 -5.76
CA GLU A 140 -11.27 -9.50 -6.35
C GLU A 140 -11.68 -9.18 -7.79
N VAL A 141 -11.15 -9.94 -8.74
CA VAL A 141 -11.40 -9.74 -10.17
C VAL A 141 -11.83 -11.05 -10.79
N GLU A 142 -12.95 -11.01 -11.51
CA GLU A 142 -13.41 -12.10 -12.37
C GLU A 142 -12.91 -11.85 -13.79
N PHE A 143 -12.28 -12.82 -14.43
CA PHE A 143 -11.92 -12.68 -15.84
C PHE A 143 -13.18 -12.66 -16.70
N VAL A 144 -13.21 -11.76 -17.68
CA VAL A 144 -14.27 -11.77 -18.67
C VAL A 144 -13.90 -12.87 -19.66
N ASP A 145 -14.66 -13.96 -19.68
CA ASP A 145 -14.47 -15.02 -20.66
C ASP A 145 -14.44 -14.41 -22.06
N SER A 146 -13.32 -14.58 -22.75
CA SER A 146 -13.16 -14.15 -24.15
C SER A 146 -13.69 -15.22 -25.11
N ASP A 147 -14.15 -16.37 -24.60
CA ASP A 147 -14.56 -17.54 -25.39
C ASP A 147 -16.07 -17.82 -25.26
N LYS A 148 -16.85 -17.07 -26.04
CA LYS A 148 -18.01 -17.60 -26.75
C LYS A 148 -18.02 -17.03 -28.17
N ASN A 149 -17.26 -17.66 -29.06
CA ASN A 149 -17.63 -17.84 -30.46
C ASN A 149 -16.80 -18.97 -31.07
#